data_AF-A0A0D9AIQ2-F1
#
_entry.id   AF-A0A0D9AIQ2-F1
#
_cell.length_a   1.000
_cell.length_b   1.000
_cell.length_c   1.000
_cell.angle_alpha   90.00
_cell.angle_beta   90.00
_cell.angle_gamma   90.00
#
_symmetry.space_group_name_H-M   'P 1'
#
loop_
_entity.id
_entity.type
_entity.pdbx_description
1 polymer ?
#
loop_
_entity_poly.entity_id
_entity_poly.type
_entity_poly.pdbx_seq_one_letter_code
_entity_poly.pdbx_strand_id
1 'polypeptide(L)' 'MGWELTDPQSRETVLRTVTKDEMFTELDRFMAGKTASVEVYRRDGGLEEERPYPGSSHPVSTR' A
#
# COMPACT_ATOMS: atom_id res chain seq x y z
N MET A 1 -10.11 8.28 -10.33
CA MET A 1 -10.11 6.99 -9.62
C MET A 1 -8.66 6.74 -9.25
N GLY A 2 -8.29 6.99 -8.00
CA GLY A 2 -6.91 6.84 -7.51
C GLY A 2 -6.82 5.75 -6.47
N TRP A 3 -5.66 5.65 -5.83
CA TRP A 3 -5.40 4.76 -4.71
C TRP A 3 -5.35 5.57 -3.43
N GLU A 4 -5.93 5.03 -2.36
CA GLU A 4 -5.96 5.63 -1.04
C GLU A 4 -5.53 4.57 -0.03
N LEU A 5 -4.50 4.87 0.74
CA LEU A 5 -4.06 4.02 1.84
C LEU A 5 -4.62 4.61 3.13
N THR A 6 -5.42 3.80 3.80
CA THR A 6 -5.99 4.16 5.10
C THR A 6 -5.31 3.34 6.16
N ASP A 7 -4.83 4.00 7.20
CA ASP A 7 -4.32 3.32 8.37
C ASP A 7 -5.50 2.73 9.17
N PRO A 8 -5.57 1.42 9.41
CA PRO A 8 -6.71 0.82 10.11
C PRO A 8 -6.77 1.19 11.60
N GLN A 9 -5.66 1.64 12.21
CA GLN A 9 -5.62 2.02 13.62
C GLN A 9 -6.18 3.44 13.83
N SER A 10 -5.75 4.40 13.02
CA SER A 10 -6.20 5.79 13.04
C SER A 10 -7.49 6.03 12.23
N ARG A 11 -7.81 5.12 11.30
CA ARG A 11 -8.88 5.27 10.29
C ARG A 11 -8.71 6.51 9.40
N GLU A 12 -7.48 7.00 9.29
CA GLU A 12 -7.14 8.17 8.49
C GLU A 12 -6.44 7.74 7.20
N THR A 13 -6.74 8.46 6.11
CA THR A 13 -6.03 8.29 4.84
C THR A 13 -4.65 8.92 4.98
N VAL A 14 -3.62 8.07 5.04
CA VAL A 14 -2.23 8.48 5.22
C VAL A 14 -1.54 8.78 3.90
N LEU A 15 -1.97 8.14 2.81
CA LEU A 15 -1.43 8.34 1.47
C LEU A 15 -2.54 8.29 0.42
N ARG A 16 -2.41 9.12 -0.61
CA ARG A 16 -3.28 9.09 -1.79
C ARG A 16 -2.47 9.35 -3.04
N THR A 17 -2.62 8.48 -4.02
CA THR A 17 -1.90 8.56 -5.29
C THR A 17 -2.84 8.32 -6.46
N VAL A 18 -2.36 8.60 -7.68
CA VAL A 18 -3.14 8.34 -8.89
C VAL A 18 -2.89 6.91 -9.37
N THR A 19 -1.65 6.44 -9.24
CA THR A 19 -1.24 5.11 -9.67
C THR A 19 -0.85 4.20 -8.50
N LYS A 20 -0.95 2.89 -8.73
CA LYS A 20 -0.55 1.86 -7.77
C LYS A 20 0.96 1.89 -7.50
N ASP A 21 1.75 2.19 -8.52
CA ASP A 21 3.22 2.28 -8.44
C ASP A 21 3.68 3.44 -7.55
N GLU A 22 3.07 4.63 -7.72
CA GLU A 22 3.30 5.77 -6.82
C GLU A 22 2.89 5.42 -5.37
N MET A 23 1.76 4.70 -5.19
CA MET A 23 1.32 4.29 -3.86
C MET A 23 2.36 3.41 -3.20
N PHE A 24 2.91 2.43 -3.93
CA PHE A 24 3.92 1.53 -3.39
C PHE A 24 5.23 2.25 -3.08
N THR A 25 5.67 3.17 -3.93
CA THR A 25 6.88 3.96 -3.67
C THR A 25 6.75 4.79 -2.39
N GLU A 26 5.60 5.45 -2.18
CA GLU A 26 5.35 6.22 -0.97
C GLU A 26 5.11 5.32 0.25
N LEU A 27 4.47 4.17 0.06
CA LEU A 27 4.26 3.17 1.10
C LEU A 27 5.58 2.56 1.58
N ASP A 28 6.52 2.25 0.69
CA ASP A 28 7.87 1.77 1.06
C ASP A 28 8.59 2.80 1.94
N ARG A 29 8.48 4.10 1.61
CA ARG A 29 9.02 5.17 2.46
C ARG A 29 8.31 5.26 3.80
N PHE A 30 6.98 5.13 3.81
CA PHE A 30 6.18 5.18 5.04
C PHE A 30 6.44 3.99 5.96
N MET A 31 6.62 2.80 5.37
CA MET A 31 6.91 1.54 6.05
C MET A 31 8.40 1.36 6.35
N ALA A 32 9.27 2.26 5.90
CA ALA A 32 10.69 2.23 6.21
C ALA A 32 10.91 2.26 7.73
N GLY A 33 11.44 1.17 8.27
CA GLY A 33 11.64 0.98 9.71
C GLY A 33 10.40 0.54 10.51
N LYS A 34 9.30 0.22 9.84
CA LYS A 34 8.08 -0.36 10.44
C LYS A 34 7.91 -1.83 10.03
N THR A 35 7.35 -2.61 10.94
CA THR A 35 6.97 -4.00 10.68
C THR A 35 5.45 -4.11 10.68
N ALA A 36 4.82 -4.22 9.51
CA ALA A 36 3.37 -4.45 9.40
C ALA A 36 3.01 -5.09 8.05
N SER A 37 1.79 -5.61 7.95
CA SER A 37 1.22 -6.12 6.70
C SER A 37 0.26 -5.10 6.11
N VAL A 38 0.40 -4.81 4.82
CA VAL A 38 -0.50 -3.94 4.07
C VAL A 38 -1.38 -4.78 3.16
N GLU A 39 -2.68 -4.68 3.38
CA GLU A 39 -3.69 -5.32 2.55
C GLU A 39 -4.16 -4.34 1.47
N VAL A 40 -4.08 -4.76 0.21
CA VAL A 40 -4.52 -3.99 -0.95
C VAL A 40 -5.87 -4.53 -1.39
N TYR A 41 -6.91 -3.71 -1.28
CA TYR A 41 -8.25 -4.07 -1.70
C TYR A 41 -8.57 -3.51 -3.08
N ARG A 42 -9.24 -4.31 -3.90
CA ARG A 42 -9.81 -3.90 -5.18
C ARG A 42 -11.05 -3.06 -4.95
N ARG A 43 -11.49 -2.40 -6.03
CA ARG A 43 -12.72 -1.60 -6.05
C ARG A 43 -13.99 -2.42 -5.78
N ASP A 44 -13.95 -3.72 -6.04
CA ASP A 44 -15.05 -4.66 -5.75
C ASP A 44 -15.06 -5.12 -4.27
N GLY A 45 -14.11 -4.65 -3.45
CA GLY A 45 -13.95 -5.04 -2.05
C GLY A 45 -13.20 -6.36 -1.86
N GLY A 46 -12.75 -7.00 -2.93
CA GLY A 46 -11.90 -8.20 -2.85
C GLY A 46 -10.47 -7.83 -2.44
N LEU A 47 -9.87 -8.62 -1.54
CA LEU A 47 -8.44 -8.54 -1.26
C LEU A 47 -7.69 -8.89 -2.55
N GLU A 48 -6.96 -7.92 -3.10
CA GLU A 48 -6.09 -8.14 -4.24
C GLU A 48 -4.80 -8.82 -3.82
N GLU A 49 -4.21 -8.34 -2.73
CA GLU A 49 -2.83 -8.62 -2.38
C GLU A 49 -2.55 -8.25 -0.92
N GLU A 50 -1.77 -9.06 -0.23
CA GLU A 50 -1.24 -8.74 1.10
C GLU A 50 0.29 -8.61 1.00
N ARG A 51 0.84 -7.57 1.61
CA ARG A 51 2.26 -7.21 1.55
C ARG A 51 2.87 -7.05 2.94
N PRO A 52 3.70 -7.98 3.41
CA PRO A 52 4.38 -7.86 4.70
C PRO A 52 5.64 -7.00 4.62
N TYR A 53 5.83 -6.13 5.60
CA TYR A 53 7.00 -5.27 5.81
C TYR A 53 7.68 -5.57 7.15
N PRO A 54 9.02 -5.42 7.27
CA PRO A 54 9.96 -5.21 6.17
C PRO A 54 10.31 -6.56 5.53
N GLY A 55 9.78 -6.87 4.35
CA GLY A 55 10.12 -8.14 3.71
C GLY A 55 9.08 -8.73 2.78
N SER A 56 9.03 -8.20 1.57
CA SER A 56 9.28 -9.03 0.39
C SER A 56 9.70 -8.12 -0.73
N SER A 57 10.63 -8.60 -1.56
CA SER A 57 11.04 -7.97 -2.82
C SER A 57 9.81 -7.79 -3.68
N HIS A 58 9.15 -6.66 -3.47
CA HIS A 58 7.90 -6.31 -4.09
C HIS A 58 8.31 -5.77 -5.45
N PRO A 59 8.02 -6.48 -6.56
CA PRO A 59 8.31 -5.91 -7.86
C PRO A 59 7.49 -4.64 -7.94
N VAL A 60 8.17 -3.49 -7.90
CA VAL A 60 7.64 -2.25 -8.46
C VAL A 60 7.28 -2.64 -9.87
N SER A 61 5.98 -2.77 -10.13
CA SER A 61 5.50 -3.17 -11.45
C SER A 61 5.69 -1.98 -12.37
N THR A 62 6.96 -1.74 -12.74
CA THR A 62 7.33 -0.85 -13.83
C THR A 62 6.74 -1.46 -15.10
N ARG A 63 5.60 -0.93 -15.55
CA ARG A 63 5.16 -1.10 -16.92
C ARG A 63 4.47 0.15 -17.44
#